data_AF-U2P3I0-F1
#
_entry.id   AF-U2P3I0-F1
#
_cell.length_a   1.000
_cell.length_b   1.000
_cell.length_c   1.000
_cell.angle_alpha   90.00
_cell.angle_beta   90.00
_cell.angle_gamma   90.00
#
_symmetry.space_group_name_H-M   'P 1'
#
loop_
_entity.id
_entity.type
_entity.pdbx_description
1 polymer ?
#
loop_
_entity_poly.entity_id
_entity_poly.type
_entity_poly.pdbx_seq_one_letter_code
_entity_poly.pdbx_strand_id
1 'polypeptide(L)'
;MEQAIDLDGIQTRIAQRNHKNKIASMDMLVCLAKKKYLLCDAKFNCSNVSNISKKEIKDKVSYSRSLVLSEEFIPINISYLLFREKVLTPTAYNKLKRLFDNRPSVEFCNAKAFFLLMKE
;
A
#
# COMPACT_ATOMS: atom_id res chain seq x y z
N MET A 1 -8.09 -17.24 9.45
CA MET A 1 -6.85 -16.97 8.69
C MET A 1 -6.69 -15.47 8.65
N GLU A 2 -5.59 -14.92 9.14
CA GLU A 2 -5.33 -13.48 9.04
C GLU A 2 -5.33 -13.10 7.56
N GLN A 3 -6.22 -12.18 7.18
CA GLN A 3 -6.35 -11.71 5.79
C GLN A 3 -5.31 -10.63 5.46
N ALA A 4 -4.48 -10.22 6.42
CA ALA A 4 -3.47 -9.19 6.24
C ALA A 4 -2.16 -9.57 6.93
N ILE A 5 -1.04 -9.19 6.30
CA ILE A 5 0.33 -9.41 6.76
C ILE A 5 0.99 -8.05 6.96
N ASP A 6 1.57 -7.84 8.15
CA ASP A 6 2.39 -6.67 8.48
C ASP A 6 3.76 -6.76 7.80
N LEU A 7 3.91 -6.01 6.70
CA LEU A 7 5.12 -5.98 5.89
C LEU A 7 6.25 -5.18 6.56
N ASP A 8 5.92 -4.10 7.27
CA ASP A 8 6.90 -3.29 7.98
C ASP A 8 7.53 -4.07 9.15
N GLY A 9 6.72 -4.87 9.84
CA GLY A 9 7.20 -5.81 10.85
C GLY A 9 8.11 -6.89 10.26
N ILE A 10 7.79 -7.42 9.07
CA ILE A 10 8.64 -8.39 8.37
C ILE A 10 9.97 -7.74 7.97
N GLN A 11 9.92 -6.57 7.35
CA GLN A 11 11.11 -5.83 6.95
C GLN A 11 12.01 -5.51 8.15
N THR A 12 11.42 -5.07 9.27
CA THR A 12 12.18 -4.81 10.50
C THR A 12 12.90 -6.05 10.98
N ARG A 13 12.24 -7.21 10.98
CA ARG A 13 12.86 -8.51 11.36
C ARG A 13 14.00 -8.91 10.42
N ILE A 14 13.83 -8.75 9.10
CA ILE A 14 14.86 -9.07 8.11
C ILE A 14 16.08 -8.15 8.25
N ALA A 15 15.85 -6.85 8.44
CA ALA A 15 16.92 -5.86 8.60
C ALA A 15 17.75 -6.16 9.87
N GLN A 16 17.09 -6.48 10.99
CA GLN A 16 17.75 -6.87 12.23
C GLN A 16 18.59 -8.14 12.07
N ARG A 17 18.04 -9.20 11.46
CA ARG A 17 18.75 -10.47 11.25
C ARG A 17 19.99 -10.33 10.38
N ASN A 18 19.95 -9.43 9.40
CA ASN A 18 21.02 -9.27 8.41
C ASN A 18 21.96 -8.10 8.71
N HIS A 19 21.80 -7.40 9.84
CA HIS A 19 22.54 -6.18 10.17
C HIS A 19 22.53 -5.12 9.05
N LYS A 20 21.38 -4.99 8.38
CA LYS A 20 21.19 -4.05 7.26
C LYS A 20 20.28 -2.89 7.68
N ASN A 21 20.40 -1.79 6.94
CA ASN A 21 19.45 -0.69 7.05
C ASN A 21 18.06 -1.13 6.61
N LYS A 22 17.03 -0.58 7.26
CA LYS A 22 15.64 -0.75 6.83
C LYS A 22 15.45 -0.03 5.50
N ILE A 23 14.75 -0.68 4.59
CA ILE A 23 14.20 -0.05 3.38
C ILE A 23 12.78 0.44 3.75
N ALA A 24 12.02 1.04 2.85
CA ALA A 24 10.59 1.31 3.08
C ALA A 24 9.75 0.25 2.35
N SER A 25 8.89 -0.47 3.06
CA SER A 25 7.80 -1.28 2.49
C SER A 25 6.48 -0.55 2.54
N MET A 26 5.49 -1.07 1.82
CA MET A 26 4.08 -0.76 2.09
C MET A 26 3.75 -1.31 3.47
N ASP A 27 2.87 -0.65 4.22
CA ASP A 27 2.61 -1.04 5.62
C ASP A 27 2.03 -2.46 5.74
N MET A 28 1.17 -2.88 4.80
CA MET A 28 0.55 -4.20 4.85
C MET A 28 0.27 -4.82 3.47
N LEU A 29 0.22 -6.16 3.46
CA LEU A 29 -0.25 -6.97 2.35
C LEU A 29 -1.56 -7.64 2.73
N VAL A 30 -2.57 -7.58 1.87
CA VAL A 30 -3.88 -8.21 2.11
C VAL A 30 -4.02 -9.42 1.21
N CYS A 31 -4.20 -10.59 1.82
CA CYS A 31 -4.44 -11.87 1.16
C CYS A 31 -5.94 -12.03 0.88
N LEU A 32 -6.27 -12.29 -0.38
CA LEU A 32 -7.62 -12.52 -0.88
C LEU A 32 -7.79 -13.98 -1.31
N ALA A 33 -9.01 -14.34 -1.69
CA ALA A 33 -9.30 -15.67 -2.22
C ALA A 33 -8.46 -16.00 -3.46
N LYS A 34 -8.29 -17.31 -3.74
CA LYS A 34 -7.55 -17.82 -4.90
C LYS A 34 -6.08 -17.37 -4.94
N LYS A 35 -5.44 -17.27 -3.77
CA LYS A 35 -4.02 -16.89 -3.63
C LYS A 35 -3.69 -15.51 -4.19
N LYS A 36 -4.69 -14.64 -4.34
CA LYS A 36 -4.47 -13.25 -4.77
C LYS A 36 -4.06 -12.39 -3.59
N TYR A 37 -3.29 -11.35 -3.83
CA TYR A 37 -3.00 -10.35 -2.79
C TYR A 37 -2.97 -8.94 -3.35
N LEU A 38 -3.13 -7.95 -2.48
CA LEU A 38 -2.92 -6.54 -2.80
C LEU A 38 -2.02 -5.88 -1.76
N LEU A 39 -1.46 -4.73 -2.11
CA LEU A 39 -0.58 -3.94 -1.23
C LEU A 39 -1.31 -2.69 -0.76
N CYS A 40 -1.16 -2.37 0.52
CA CYS A 40 -1.79 -1.22 1.16
C CYS A 40 -0.76 -0.39 1.94
N ASP A 41 -0.85 0.93 1.81
CA ASP A 41 -0.04 1.89 2.55
C ASP A 41 -0.96 2.89 3.27
N ALA A 42 -0.86 2.94 4.59
CA ALA A 42 -1.70 3.75 5.46
C ALA A 42 -1.06 5.12 5.70
N LYS A 43 -1.53 6.12 4.95
CA LYS A 43 -1.15 7.54 5.09
C LYS A 43 -2.02 8.28 6.11
N PHE A 44 -2.39 7.66 7.22
CA PHE A 44 -3.30 8.27 8.20
C PHE A 44 -2.73 9.49 8.94
N ASN A 45 -1.40 9.65 8.97
CA ASN A 45 -0.74 10.83 9.53
C ASN A 45 -0.52 11.94 8.49
N CYS A 46 -0.91 11.73 7.24
CA CYS A 46 -0.87 12.75 6.21
C CYS A 46 -1.91 13.83 6.50
N SER A 47 -1.47 15.09 6.67
CA SER A 47 -2.35 16.26 6.78
C SER A 47 -2.63 16.91 5.43
N ASN A 48 -1.74 16.72 4.45
CA ASN A 48 -1.84 17.29 3.11
C ASN A 48 -1.21 16.35 2.06
N VAL A 49 -1.99 15.98 1.04
CA VAL A 49 -1.57 15.07 -0.03
C VAL A 49 -0.41 15.59 -0.88
N SER A 50 -0.08 16.89 -0.77
CA SER A 50 1.09 17.50 -1.42
C SER A 50 2.41 16.93 -0.89
N ASN A 51 2.39 16.33 0.31
CA ASN A 51 3.57 15.71 0.92
C ASN A 51 3.78 14.27 0.44
N ILE A 52 2.91 13.75 -0.42
CA ILE A 52 3.03 12.39 -0.95
C ILE A 52 4.06 12.37 -2.07
N SER A 53 5.09 11.54 -1.91
CA SER A 53 6.11 11.31 -2.93
C SER A 53 5.73 10.14 -3.83
N LYS A 54 5.51 10.39 -5.11
CA LYS A 54 5.29 9.34 -6.12
C LYS A 54 6.44 8.34 -6.16
N LYS A 55 7.68 8.82 -6.00
CA LYS A 55 8.88 7.98 -5.99
C LYS A 55 8.88 7.06 -4.78
N GLU A 56 8.61 7.59 -3.59
CA GLU A 56 8.54 6.80 -2.34
C GLU A 56 7.53 5.66 -2.48
N ILE A 57 6.32 5.93 -3.00
CA ILE A 57 5.30 4.89 -3.18
C ILE A 57 5.75 3.83 -4.18
N LYS A 58 6.38 4.22 -5.30
CA LYS A 58 6.91 3.26 -6.28
C LYS A 58 7.99 2.37 -5.66
N ASP A 59 8.90 2.95 -4.89
CA ASP A 59 9.99 2.22 -4.24
C ASP A 59 9.42 1.24 -3.20
N LYS A 60 8.45 1.69 -2.39
CA LYS A 60 7.70 0.84 -1.44
C LYS A 60 7.02 -0.35 -2.13
N VAL A 61 6.33 -0.13 -3.25
CA VAL A 61 5.66 -1.21 -4.01
C VAL A 61 6.68 -2.21 -4.57
N SER A 62 7.77 -1.71 -5.16
CA SER A 62 8.83 -2.56 -5.73
C SER A 62 9.44 -3.46 -4.66
N TYR A 63 9.80 -2.88 -3.51
CA TYR A 63 10.38 -3.62 -2.40
C TYR A 63 9.40 -4.58 -1.74
N SER A 64 8.14 -4.17 -1.56
CA SER A 64 7.12 -5.05 -0.98
C SER A 64 6.90 -6.28 -1.85
N ARG A 65 6.86 -6.11 -3.18
CA ARG A 65 6.76 -7.24 -4.11
C ARG A 65 7.94 -8.20 -3.95
N SER A 66 9.17 -7.70 -3.77
CA SER A 66 10.33 -8.58 -3.60
C SER A 66 10.31 -9.36 -2.29
N LEU A 67 9.67 -8.86 -1.24
CA LEU A 67 9.45 -9.58 0.02
C LEU A 67 8.45 -10.75 -0.10
N VAL A 68 7.51 -10.67 -1.04
CA VAL A 68 6.47 -11.68 -1.26
C VAL A 68 6.54 -12.36 -2.62
N LEU A 69 7.69 -12.30 -3.31
CA LEU A 69 7.92 -13.06 -4.53
C LEU A 69 7.77 -14.55 -4.24
N SER A 70 6.66 -15.12 -4.70
CA SER A 70 6.34 -16.54 -4.64
C SER A 70 5.52 -16.89 -5.87
N GLU A 71 5.83 -18.02 -6.52
CA GLU A 71 5.06 -18.54 -7.65
C GLU A 71 3.62 -18.91 -7.25
N GLU A 72 3.37 -19.04 -5.94
CA GLU A 72 2.09 -19.44 -5.39
C GLU A 72 1.08 -18.28 -5.29
N PHE A 73 1.55 -17.03 -5.16
CA PHE A 73 0.70 -15.88 -4.87
C PHE A 73 0.65 -14.88 -6.04
N ILE A 74 -0.56 -14.51 -6.46
CA ILE A 74 -0.79 -13.64 -7.61
C ILE A 74 -1.05 -12.20 -7.15
N PRO A 75 -0.20 -11.22 -7.50
CA PRO A 75 -0.48 -9.83 -7.18
C PRO A 75 -1.68 -9.33 -7.99
N ILE A 76 -2.63 -8.70 -7.31
CA ILE A 76 -3.53 -7.74 -7.94
C ILE A 76 -2.72 -6.49 -8.25
N ASN A 77 -2.70 -6.07 -9.52
CA ASN A 77 -1.95 -4.91 -10.00
C ASN A 77 -2.58 -3.56 -9.59
N ILE A 78 -3.09 -3.48 -8.36
CA ILE A 78 -3.63 -2.28 -7.73
C ILE A 78 -3.00 -2.16 -6.34
N SER A 79 -2.39 -1.01 -6.07
CA SER A 79 -1.91 -0.62 -4.74
C SER A 79 -2.86 0.40 -4.14
N TYR A 80 -3.27 0.21 -2.90
CA TYR A 80 -4.17 1.13 -2.20
C TYR A 80 -3.39 2.03 -1.25
N LEU A 81 -3.66 3.33 -1.33
CA LEU A 81 -3.20 4.31 -0.33
C LEU A 81 -4.40 4.73 0.51
N LEU A 82 -4.31 4.44 1.81
CA LEU A 82 -5.38 4.68 2.76
C LEU A 82 -5.16 6.00 3.49
N PHE A 83 -6.16 6.87 3.47
CA PHE A 83 -6.09 8.17 4.12
C PHE A 83 -7.24 8.35 5.13
N ARG A 84 -7.10 9.35 6.02
CA ARG A 84 -8.24 9.82 6.79
C ARG A 84 -9.25 10.47 5.84
N GLU A 85 -10.54 10.27 6.10
CA GLU A 85 -11.62 10.80 5.25
C GLU A 85 -11.49 12.31 5.00
N LYS A 86 -11.19 13.08 6.05
CA LYS A 86 -10.99 14.55 5.95
C LYS A 86 -9.87 14.99 5.00
N VAL A 87 -8.93 14.11 4.65
CA VAL A 87 -7.78 14.40 3.78
C VAL A 87 -8.15 14.18 2.32
N LEU A 88 -8.98 13.16 2.02
CA LEU A 88 -9.42 12.82 0.67
C LEU A 88 -10.63 13.65 0.23
N THR A 89 -10.48 14.97 0.24
CA THR A 89 -11.44 15.85 -0.43
C THR A 89 -11.40 15.62 -1.95
N PRO A 90 -12.44 15.99 -2.72
CA PRO A 90 -12.43 15.84 -4.18
C PRO A 90 -11.22 16.50 -4.85
N THR A 91 -10.81 17.67 -4.36
CA THR A 91 -9.62 18.39 -4.83
C THR A 91 -8.33 17.61 -4.56
N ALA A 92 -8.19 17.07 -3.34
CA ALA A 92 -7.02 16.27 -2.96
C ALA A 92 -6.95 14.96 -3.77
N TYR A 93 -8.08 14.29 -3.97
CA TYR A 93 -8.19 13.09 -4.78
C TYR A 93 -7.77 13.35 -6.25
N ASN A 94 -8.26 14.42 -6.86
CA ASN A 94 -7.86 14.83 -8.22
C ASN A 94 -6.37 15.22 -8.31
N LYS A 95 -5.80 15.75 -7.24
CA LYS A 95 -4.36 16.03 -7.16
C LYS A 95 -3.55 14.73 -7.09
N LEU A 96 -3.96 13.77 -6.28
CA LEU A 96 -3.35 12.44 -6.21
C LEU A 96 -3.43 11.72 -7.55
N LYS A 97 -4.60 11.70 -8.20
CA LYS A 97 -4.74 11.12 -9.55
C LYS A 97 -3.74 11.70 -10.53
N ARG A 98 -3.60 13.03 -10.59
CA ARG A 98 -2.59 13.69 -11.44
C ARG A 98 -1.16 13.34 -11.05
N LEU A 99 -0.84 13.30 -9.76
CA LEU A 99 0.50 12.91 -9.27
C LEU A 99 0.91 11.51 -9.77
N PHE A 100 -0.04 10.59 -9.81
CA PHE A 100 0.16 9.22 -10.28
C PHE A 100 -0.14 9.03 -11.78
N ASP A 101 -0.15 10.10 -12.59
CA ASP A 101 -0.44 10.07 -14.04
C ASP A 101 -1.79 9.42 -14.40
N ASN A 102 -2.79 9.49 -13.51
CA ASN A 102 -4.06 8.77 -13.62
C ASN A 102 -3.88 7.26 -13.81
N ARG A 103 -2.81 6.67 -13.27
CA ARG A 103 -2.57 5.22 -13.36
C ARG A 103 -3.66 4.46 -12.61
N PRO A 104 -4.35 3.50 -13.25
CA PRO A 104 -5.35 2.68 -12.58
C PRO A 104 -4.75 1.68 -11.58
N SER A 105 -3.43 1.51 -11.57
CA SER A 105 -2.73 0.62 -10.64
C SER A 105 -2.51 1.22 -9.25
N VAL A 106 -2.98 2.44 -9.00
CA VAL A 106 -2.89 3.12 -7.70
C VAL A 106 -4.25 3.72 -7.36
N GLU A 107 -4.86 3.26 -6.28
CA GLU A 107 -6.15 3.72 -5.81
C GLU A 107 -6.05 4.40 -4.44
N PHE A 108 -6.94 5.35 -4.19
CA PHE A 108 -6.94 6.16 -2.97
C PHE A 108 -8.30 6.07 -2.30
N CYS A 109 -8.35 5.66 -1.03
CA CYS A 109 -9.60 5.57 -0.31
C CYS A 109 -9.38 5.76 1.20
N ASN A 110 -10.47 5.88 1.95
CA ASN A 110 -10.41 5.80 3.41
C ASN A 110 -10.61 4.35 3.88
N ALA A 111 -10.32 4.09 5.16
CA ALA A 111 -10.41 2.74 5.72
C ALA A 111 -11.83 2.11 5.61
N LYS A 112 -12.89 2.92 5.73
CA LYS A 112 -14.28 2.44 5.62
C LYS A 112 -14.60 2.02 4.19
N ALA A 113 -14.25 2.83 3.19
CA ALA A 113 -14.42 2.51 1.79
C ALA A 113 -13.60 1.27 1.40
N PHE A 114 -12.36 1.19 1.86
CA PHE A 114 -11.52 0.01 1.67
C PHE A 114 -12.15 -1.26 2.24
N PHE A 115 -12.66 -1.21 3.47
CA PHE A 115 -13.33 -2.35 4.10
C PHE A 115 -14.55 -2.84 3.33
N LEU A 116 -15.35 -1.93 2.77
CA LEU A 116 -16.49 -2.30 1.93
C LEU A 116 -16.02 -2.98 0.64
N LEU A 117 -14.99 -2.47 -0.02
CA LEU A 117 -14.39 -3.09 -1.22
C LEU A 117 -13.85 -4.50 -0.96
N MET A 118 -13.39 -4.80 0.26
CA MET A 118 -12.86 -6.12 0.61
C MET A 118 -13.95 -7.13 1.00
N LYS A 119 -15.19 -6.68 1.18
CA LYS A 119 -16.34 -7.53 1.52
C LYS A 119 -17.12 -8.03 0.31
N GLU A 120 -16.97 -7.37 -0.84
CA GLU A 120 -17.53 -7.77 -2.13
C GLU A 120 -16.75 -8.96 -2.73
#